data_AF-A0ABD8AYH8-F1
#
_entry.id   AF-A0ABD8AYH8-F1
#
_cell.length_a   1.000
_cell.length_b   1.000
_cell.length_c   1.000
_cell.angle_alpha   90.00
_cell.angle_beta   90.00
_cell.angle_gamma   90.00
#
_symmetry.space_group_name_H-M   'P 1'
#
loop_
_entity.id
_entity.type
_entity.pdbx_description
1 polymer ?
#
loop_
_entity_poly.entity_id
_entity_poly.type
_entity_poly.pdbx_seq_one_letter_code
_entity_poly.pdbx_strand_id
1 'polypeptide(L)'
;MSFGARVLKTGIAVTLALYLSSLFLNPQSPVPAAIAAIFAMQPSIYRSWKYFLDQLQTTTLGAIVALVGGMVLSNEPIAVGLIIVLVIMICLKLNMGETVGLTLVTVVSIMEASGDWHFALNRFLLTLVGIVSAFLINITVFPPKPKVQFVKQIHSVFSGMSLLLRTSISDEIKEVVFREEKSNLGGSIKSLSDKYNLFEEEQKKMKRSKFSETRQMVVYKQMLLSLQKGYEVLDSVERHYFQAPRTTAMDQFFDSHLELVIKFHEHALLKFEDKLKPNGEEAAQFVLDNDRFMEQAITRFDIDKEGMLRLSIVAAAIYDYGYQLERLNRLAEHVHSASEDKESQDKILNWLKWP
;
A
#
# COMPACT_ATOMS: atom_id res chain seq x y z
N MET A 1 -2.74 14.85 -1.50
CA MET A 1 -3.92 14.54 -0.64
C MET A 1 -4.93 13.71 -1.44
N SER A 2 -5.12 12.43 -1.11
CA SER A 2 -5.96 11.46 -1.86
C SER A 2 -7.41 11.36 -1.37
N PHE A 3 -7.86 12.31 -0.54
CA PHE A 3 -9.19 12.28 0.08
C PHE A 3 -10.35 12.47 -0.92
N GLY A 4 -10.10 12.98 -2.14
CA GLY A 4 -11.15 13.29 -3.11
C GLY A 4 -11.78 12.08 -3.79
N ALA A 5 -10.97 11.13 -4.29
CA ALA A 5 -11.48 10.06 -5.16
C ALA A 5 -12.43 9.10 -4.43
N ARG A 6 -12.17 8.80 -3.15
CA ARG A 6 -13.04 7.93 -2.34
C ARG A 6 -14.37 8.59 -2.05
N VAL A 7 -14.36 9.86 -1.62
CA VAL A 7 -15.59 10.61 -1.33
C VAL A 7 -16.44 10.74 -2.59
N LEU A 8 -15.82 11.07 -3.72
CA LEU A 8 -16.51 11.22 -5.00
C LEU A 8 -17.18 9.91 -5.45
N LYS A 9 -16.45 8.78 -5.43
CA LYS A 9 -17.04 7.49 -5.82
C LYS A 9 -18.13 7.03 -4.86
N THR A 10 -18.03 7.33 -3.56
CA THR A 10 -19.14 7.08 -2.61
C THR A 10 -20.37 7.88 -3.01
N GLY A 11 -20.23 9.17 -3.31
CA GLY A 11 -21.34 10.00 -3.79
C GLY A 11 -21.98 9.44 -5.06
N ILE A 12 -21.17 9.05 -6.05
CA ILE A 12 -21.65 8.43 -7.30
C ILE A 12 -22.38 7.11 -7.03
N ALA A 13 -21.86 6.27 -6.13
CA ALA A 13 -22.51 5.02 -5.74
C ALA A 13 -23.86 5.24 -5.08
N VAL A 14 -23.99 6.25 -4.21
CA VAL A 14 -25.28 6.62 -3.60
C VAL A 14 -26.24 7.12 -4.67
N THR A 15 -25.81 7.99 -5.57
CA THR A 15 -26.66 8.49 -6.67
C THR A 15 -27.15 7.34 -7.55
N LEU A 16 -26.27 6.40 -7.90
CA LEU A 16 -26.63 5.22 -8.68
C LEU A 16 -27.62 4.34 -7.92
N ALA A 17 -27.38 4.08 -6.63
CA ALA A 17 -28.27 3.27 -5.79
C ALA A 17 -29.66 3.88 -5.68
N LEU A 18 -29.74 5.20 -5.46
CA LEU A 18 -31.02 5.93 -5.42
C LEU A 18 -31.76 5.81 -6.76
N TYR A 19 -31.08 6.08 -7.88
CA TYR A 19 -31.71 6.05 -9.20
C TYR A 19 -32.19 4.64 -9.59
N LEU A 20 -31.35 3.62 -9.38
CA LEU A 20 -31.74 2.23 -9.64
C LEU A 20 -32.88 1.80 -8.71
N SER A 21 -32.83 2.18 -7.44
CA SER A 21 -33.90 1.85 -6.50
C SER A 21 -35.24 2.48 -6.91
N SER A 22 -35.25 3.76 -7.32
CA SER A 22 -36.46 4.41 -7.81
C SER A 22 -36.99 3.76 -9.08
N LEU A 23 -36.10 3.41 -10.02
CA LEU A 23 -36.51 2.87 -11.32
C LEU A 23 -37.08 1.45 -11.22
N PHE A 24 -36.46 0.58 -10.41
CA PHE A 24 -36.83 -0.85 -10.38
C PHE A 24 -37.84 -1.20 -9.30
N LEU A 25 -37.88 -0.47 -8.19
CA LEU A 25 -38.66 -0.86 -7.01
C LEU A 25 -39.77 0.13 -6.65
N ASN A 26 -39.76 1.35 -7.21
CA ASN A 26 -40.68 2.45 -6.85
C ASN A 26 -40.96 2.52 -5.33
N PRO A 27 -39.92 2.61 -4.48
CA PRO A 27 -40.09 2.54 -3.03
C PRO A 27 -40.72 3.81 -2.49
N GLN A 28 -41.47 3.70 -1.38
CA GLN A 28 -41.93 4.86 -0.62
C GLN A 28 -40.77 5.72 -0.11
N SER A 29 -39.62 5.10 0.18
CA SER A 29 -38.40 5.79 0.57
C SER A 29 -37.16 5.00 0.10
N PRO A 30 -36.30 5.59 -0.75
CA PRO A 30 -35.09 4.95 -1.26
C PRO A 30 -33.90 5.01 -0.27
N VAL A 31 -34.11 5.53 0.94
CA VAL A 31 -33.07 5.71 1.98
C VAL A 31 -32.28 4.42 2.29
N PRO A 32 -32.88 3.21 2.40
CA PRO A 32 -32.11 1.99 2.68
C PRO A 32 -31.07 1.68 1.60
N ALA A 33 -31.36 1.98 0.33
CA ALA A 33 -30.42 1.76 -0.77
C ALA A 33 -29.21 2.70 -0.66
N ALA A 34 -29.44 3.96 -0.28
CA ALA A 34 -28.36 4.92 -0.03
C ALA A 34 -27.48 4.50 1.15
N ILE A 35 -28.08 4.12 2.28
CA ILE A 35 -27.33 3.66 3.45
C ILE A 35 -26.50 2.42 3.09
N ALA A 36 -27.10 1.46 2.39
CA ALA A 36 -26.40 0.26 1.95
C ALA A 36 -25.21 0.58 1.02
N ALA A 37 -25.37 1.52 0.10
CA ALA A 37 -24.27 1.93 -0.78
C ALA A 37 -23.11 2.60 -0.01
N ILE A 38 -23.41 3.40 1.02
CA ILE A 38 -22.39 4.05 1.86
C ILE A 38 -21.58 3.00 2.63
N PHE A 39 -22.25 2.07 3.30
CA PHE A 39 -21.60 1.03 4.10
C PHE A 39 -20.85 0.01 3.25
N ALA A 40 -21.36 -0.30 2.05
CA ALA A 40 -20.73 -1.25 1.14
C ALA A 40 -19.49 -0.71 0.40
N MET A 41 -19.16 0.59 0.53
CA MET A 41 -18.02 1.18 -0.15
C MET A 41 -16.68 0.79 0.49
N GLN A 42 -15.96 -0.12 -0.16
CA GLN A 42 -14.69 -0.67 0.33
C GLN A 42 -13.43 0.04 -0.26
N PRO A 43 -12.28 0.00 0.45
CA PRO A 43 -11.05 0.67 0.02
C PRO A 43 -10.34 -0.03 -1.14
N SER A 44 -10.63 -1.31 -1.41
CA SER A 44 -10.02 -2.09 -2.50
C SER A 44 -11.05 -2.95 -3.23
N ILE A 45 -10.75 -3.31 -4.50
CA ILE A 45 -11.62 -4.16 -5.33
C ILE A 45 -11.76 -5.56 -4.72
N TYR A 46 -10.63 -6.15 -4.29
CA TYR A 46 -10.62 -7.48 -3.68
C TYR A 46 -11.49 -7.51 -2.42
N ARG A 47 -11.35 -6.51 -1.54
CA ARG A 47 -12.19 -6.40 -0.35
C ARG A 47 -13.64 -6.12 -0.70
N SER A 48 -13.91 -5.34 -1.76
CA SER A 48 -15.27 -5.12 -2.25
C SER A 48 -15.95 -6.40 -2.70
N TRP A 49 -15.24 -7.28 -3.41
CA TRP A 49 -15.79 -8.57 -3.87
C TRP A 49 -16.07 -9.50 -2.70
N LYS A 50 -15.10 -9.65 -1.79
CA LYS A 50 -15.29 -10.45 -0.59
C LYS A 50 -16.44 -9.91 0.26
N TYR A 51 -16.45 -8.60 0.52
CA TYR A 51 -17.51 -7.92 1.27
C TYR A 51 -18.87 -8.08 0.60
N PHE A 52 -18.95 -7.98 -0.73
CA PHE A 52 -20.18 -8.20 -1.48
C PHE A 52 -20.74 -9.61 -1.24
N LEU A 53 -19.92 -10.65 -1.38
CA LEU A 53 -20.33 -12.04 -1.13
C LEU A 53 -20.71 -12.26 0.34
N ASP A 54 -19.92 -11.70 1.25
CA ASP A 54 -20.15 -11.83 2.67
C ASP A 54 -21.48 -11.15 3.07
N GLN A 55 -21.72 -9.95 2.53
CA GLN A 55 -22.92 -9.16 2.80
C GLN A 55 -24.17 -9.81 2.19
N LEU A 56 -24.07 -10.45 1.03
CA LEU A 56 -25.19 -11.22 0.47
C LEU A 56 -25.62 -12.31 1.45
N GLN A 57 -24.67 -13.04 2.06
CA GLN A 57 -24.99 -14.10 3.00
C GLN A 57 -25.56 -13.54 4.31
N THR A 58 -24.87 -12.59 4.95
CA THR A 58 -25.30 -12.08 6.26
C THR A 58 -26.58 -11.26 6.18
N THR A 59 -26.78 -10.48 5.13
CA THR A 59 -28.01 -9.69 4.96
C THR A 59 -29.20 -10.57 4.65
N THR A 60 -29.02 -11.62 3.83
CA THR A 60 -30.10 -12.59 3.57
C THR A 60 -30.48 -13.35 4.84
N LEU A 61 -29.48 -13.82 5.60
CA LEU A 61 -29.72 -14.49 6.87
C LEU A 61 -30.38 -13.56 7.88
N GLY A 62 -29.89 -12.33 8.02
CA GLY A 62 -30.47 -11.31 8.89
C GLY A 62 -31.91 -10.98 8.52
N ALA A 63 -32.21 -10.84 7.22
CA ALA A 63 -33.55 -10.60 6.72
C ALA A 63 -34.51 -11.76 7.07
N ILE A 64 -34.07 -13.02 6.89
CA ILE A 64 -34.87 -14.20 7.25
C ILE A 64 -35.16 -14.22 8.76
N VAL A 65 -34.14 -13.99 9.58
CA VAL A 65 -34.29 -13.96 11.04
C VAL A 65 -35.19 -12.81 11.47
N ALA A 66 -35.07 -11.63 10.85
CA ALA A 66 -35.91 -10.47 11.12
C ALA A 66 -37.39 -10.72 10.76
N LEU A 67 -37.64 -11.37 9.62
CA LEU A 67 -38.97 -11.75 9.17
C LEU A 67 -39.64 -12.73 10.15
N VAL A 68 -38.93 -13.81 10.51
CA VAL A 68 -39.44 -14.78 11.50
C VAL A 68 -39.62 -14.11 12.87
N GLY A 69 -38.66 -13.28 13.26
CA GLY A 69 -38.70 -12.52 14.51
C GLY A 69 -39.91 -11.60 14.60
N GLY A 70 -40.23 -10.84 13.55
CA GLY A 70 -41.38 -9.94 13.52
C GLY A 70 -42.74 -10.64 13.40
N MET A 71 -42.77 -11.90 12.95
CA MET A 71 -44.00 -12.72 12.96
C MET A 71 -44.25 -13.37 14.33
N VAL A 72 -43.19 -13.83 15.00
CA VAL A 72 -43.28 -14.58 16.27
C VAL A 72 -43.28 -13.65 17.48
N LEU A 73 -42.46 -12.60 17.43
CA LEU A 73 -42.41 -11.58 18.46
C LEU A 73 -43.09 -10.30 17.95
N SER A 74 -43.92 -9.70 18.79
CA SER A 74 -44.45 -8.36 18.53
C SER A 74 -43.30 -7.37 18.28
N ASN A 75 -43.60 -6.29 17.55
CA ASN A 75 -42.67 -5.22 17.19
C ASN A 75 -42.20 -4.33 18.35
N GLU A 76 -42.21 -4.85 19.57
CA GLU A 76 -41.72 -4.15 20.74
C GLU A 76 -40.21 -3.91 20.64
N PRO A 77 -39.69 -2.75 21.09
CA PRO A 77 -38.26 -2.44 21.04
C PRO A 77 -37.37 -3.53 21.66
N ILE A 78 -37.87 -4.21 22.69
CA ILE A 78 -37.17 -5.32 23.36
C ILE A 78 -36.99 -6.52 22.41
N ALA A 79 -38.01 -6.86 21.61
CA ALA A 79 -37.94 -7.94 20.64
C ALA A 79 -36.92 -7.64 19.54
N VAL A 80 -36.91 -6.39 19.03
CA VAL A 80 -35.92 -5.93 18.04
C VAL A 80 -34.51 -6.07 18.59
N GLY A 81 -34.27 -5.63 19.84
CA GLY A 81 -32.98 -5.78 20.51
C GLY A 81 -32.52 -7.23 20.62
N LEU A 82 -33.42 -8.16 20.96
CA LEU A 82 -33.11 -9.58 21.08
C LEU A 82 -32.71 -10.19 19.72
N ILE A 83 -33.45 -9.86 18.66
CA ILE A 83 -33.15 -10.31 17.29
C ILE A 83 -31.79 -9.76 16.82
N ILE A 84 -31.49 -8.49 17.11
CA ILE A 84 -30.19 -7.88 16.81
C ILE A 84 -29.06 -8.67 17.47
N VAL A 85 -29.17 -8.98 18.78
CA VAL A 85 -28.14 -9.75 19.50
C VAL A 85 -27.94 -11.12 18.86
N LEU A 86 -29.02 -11.80 18.50
CA LEU A 86 -28.97 -13.10 17.83
C LEU A 86 -28.24 -13.02 16.48
N VAL A 87 -28.56 -12.01 15.66
CA VAL A 87 -27.90 -11.79 14.36
C VAL A 87 -26.42 -11.46 14.54
N ILE A 88 -26.05 -10.64 15.53
CA ILE A 88 -24.63 -10.36 15.85
C ILE A 88 -23.89 -11.66 16.17
N MET A 89 -24.47 -12.50 17.04
CA MET A 89 -23.84 -13.79 17.39
C MET A 89 -23.62 -14.67 16.16
N ILE A 90 -24.59 -14.72 15.24
CA ILE A 90 -24.47 -15.49 14.00
C ILE A 90 -23.36 -14.91 13.10
N CYS A 91 -23.35 -13.61 12.86
CA CYS A 91 -22.32 -12.96 12.02
C CYS A 91 -20.90 -13.15 12.59
N LEU A 92 -20.74 -13.05 13.91
CA LEU A 92 -19.45 -13.30 14.56
C LEU A 92 -19.02 -14.77 14.44
N LYS A 93 -19.96 -15.71 14.61
CA LYS A 93 -19.69 -17.15 14.43
C LYS A 93 -19.25 -17.50 13.00
N LEU A 94 -19.75 -16.78 12.01
CA LEU A 94 -19.35 -16.92 10.60
C LEU A 94 -18.04 -16.18 10.25
N ASN A 95 -17.37 -15.53 11.23
CA ASN A 95 -16.21 -14.66 11.02
C ASN A 95 -16.46 -13.47 10.07
N MET A 96 -17.70 -12.97 10.02
CA MET A 96 -18.15 -11.89 9.14
C MET A 96 -18.43 -10.61 9.93
N GLY A 97 -17.50 -10.22 10.81
CA GLY A 97 -17.67 -9.04 11.68
C GLY A 97 -17.79 -7.72 10.91
N GLU A 98 -17.21 -7.63 9.71
CA GLU A 98 -17.21 -6.40 8.90
C GLU A 98 -18.59 -6.06 8.32
N THR A 99 -19.48 -7.04 8.15
CA THR A 99 -20.81 -6.87 7.53
C THR A 99 -21.91 -6.59 8.55
N VAL A 100 -21.62 -6.74 9.86
CA VAL A 100 -22.58 -6.60 10.96
C VAL A 100 -23.33 -5.26 10.89
N GLY A 101 -22.61 -4.14 10.75
CA GLY A 101 -23.23 -2.81 10.78
C GLY A 101 -24.37 -2.66 9.78
N LEU A 102 -24.14 -3.01 8.50
CA LEU A 102 -25.16 -2.92 7.47
C LEU A 102 -26.27 -3.96 7.65
N THR A 103 -25.92 -5.20 8.04
CA THR A 103 -26.90 -6.25 8.30
C THR A 103 -27.89 -5.85 9.40
N LEU A 104 -27.43 -5.18 10.46
CA LEU A 104 -28.30 -4.71 11.54
C LEU A 104 -29.25 -3.60 11.10
N VAL A 105 -28.77 -2.66 10.27
CA VAL A 105 -29.65 -1.63 9.67
C VAL A 105 -30.78 -2.29 8.87
N THR A 106 -30.46 -3.33 8.09
CA THR A 106 -31.46 -4.07 7.33
C THR A 106 -32.45 -4.81 8.24
N VAL A 107 -31.98 -5.45 9.32
CA VAL A 107 -32.83 -6.12 10.31
C VAL A 107 -33.82 -5.15 10.93
N VAL A 108 -33.36 -3.99 11.40
CA VAL A 108 -34.23 -2.95 11.99
C VAL A 108 -35.26 -2.47 10.98
N SER A 109 -34.81 -2.18 9.75
CA SER A 109 -35.71 -1.70 8.69
C SER A 109 -36.76 -2.74 8.27
N ILE A 110 -36.44 -4.03 8.36
CA ILE A 110 -37.38 -5.12 8.07
C ILE A 110 -38.35 -5.32 9.25
N MET A 111 -37.89 -5.26 10.49
CA MET A 111 -38.78 -5.42 11.63
C MET A 111 -39.79 -4.27 11.72
N GLU A 112 -39.42 -3.03 11.37
CA GLU A 112 -40.36 -1.90 11.28
C GLU A 112 -41.59 -2.19 10.39
N ALA A 113 -41.44 -3.08 9.39
CA ALA A 113 -42.50 -3.52 8.48
C ALA A 113 -43.72 -4.19 9.15
N SER A 114 -43.64 -4.49 10.45
CA SER A 114 -44.76 -5.03 11.24
C SER A 114 -45.40 -6.30 10.64
N GLY A 115 -44.57 -7.16 10.06
CA GLY A 115 -45.00 -8.43 9.49
C GLY A 115 -45.52 -8.37 8.05
N ASP A 116 -45.53 -7.19 7.40
CA ASP A 116 -45.83 -7.10 5.97
C ASP A 116 -44.68 -7.67 5.13
N TRP A 117 -44.93 -8.85 4.56
CA TRP A 117 -43.98 -9.55 3.70
C TRP A 117 -43.56 -8.73 2.48
N HIS A 118 -44.48 -7.99 1.86
CA HIS A 118 -44.17 -7.18 0.68
C HIS A 118 -43.27 -6.00 1.04
N PHE A 119 -43.55 -5.35 2.16
CA PHE A 119 -42.72 -4.25 2.64
C PHE A 119 -41.32 -4.73 3.05
N ALA A 120 -41.23 -5.85 3.77
CA ALA A 120 -39.96 -6.44 4.17
C ALA A 120 -39.10 -6.86 2.97
N LEU A 121 -39.71 -7.51 1.97
CA LEU A 121 -39.04 -7.89 0.73
C LEU A 121 -38.53 -6.67 -0.03
N ASN A 122 -39.33 -5.59 -0.08
CA ASN A 122 -38.91 -4.33 -0.70
C ASN A 122 -37.69 -3.74 0.02
N ARG A 123 -37.67 -3.70 1.36
CA ARG A 123 -36.50 -3.22 2.14
C ARG A 123 -35.25 -4.06 1.91
N PHE A 124 -35.39 -5.37 1.81
CA PHE A 124 -34.30 -6.27 1.48
C PHE A 124 -33.74 -5.98 0.07
N LEU A 125 -34.61 -5.87 -0.93
CA LEU A 125 -34.20 -5.57 -2.31
C LEU A 125 -33.52 -4.20 -2.43
N LEU A 126 -34.01 -3.17 -1.74
CA LEU A 126 -33.38 -1.85 -1.68
C LEU A 126 -31.95 -1.92 -1.15
N THR A 127 -31.74 -2.68 -0.07
CA THR A 127 -30.41 -2.91 0.50
C THR A 127 -29.49 -3.59 -0.51
N LEU A 128 -30.01 -4.62 -1.21
CA LEU A 128 -29.28 -5.36 -2.23
C LEU A 128 -28.86 -4.47 -3.40
N VAL A 129 -29.75 -3.61 -3.88
CA VAL A 129 -29.46 -2.61 -4.93
C VAL A 129 -28.35 -1.66 -4.48
N GLY A 130 -28.37 -1.20 -3.23
CA GLY A 130 -27.30 -0.36 -2.69
C GLY A 130 -25.94 -1.06 -2.65
N ILE A 131 -25.91 -2.31 -2.18
CA ILE A 131 -24.69 -3.14 -2.14
C ILE A 131 -24.13 -3.35 -3.55
N VAL A 132 -24.98 -3.72 -4.51
CA VAL A 132 -24.59 -3.93 -5.92
C VAL A 132 -24.07 -2.64 -6.54
N SER A 133 -24.73 -1.50 -6.28
CA SER A 133 -24.34 -0.20 -6.82
C SER A 133 -22.96 0.23 -6.32
N ALA A 134 -22.71 0.09 -5.01
CA ALA A 134 -21.41 0.39 -4.42
C ALA A 134 -20.32 -0.53 -4.98
N PHE A 135 -20.61 -1.82 -5.12
CA PHE A 135 -19.69 -2.78 -5.71
C PHE A 135 -19.35 -2.42 -7.18
N LEU A 136 -20.36 -2.12 -8.00
CA LEU A 136 -20.18 -1.75 -9.40
C LEU A 136 -19.32 -0.48 -9.54
N ILE A 137 -19.66 0.57 -8.80
CA ILE A 137 -18.91 1.83 -8.82
C ILE A 137 -17.49 1.65 -8.30
N ASN A 138 -17.28 0.80 -7.29
CA ASN A 138 -15.93 0.56 -6.76
C ASN A 138 -15.00 -0.15 -7.77
N ILE A 139 -15.57 -0.88 -8.73
CA ILE A 139 -14.83 -1.51 -9.82
C ILE A 139 -14.64 -0.55 -11.00
N THR A 140 -15.69 0.16 -11.41
CA THR A 140 -15.70 0.96 -12.64
C THR A 140 -15.08 2.35 -12.46
N VAL A 141 -15.27 2.97 -11.30
CA VAL A 141 -14.87 4.37 -11.04
C VAL A 141 -13.60 4.41 -10.19
N PHE A 142 -12.48 4.72 -10.84
CA PHE A 142 -11.15 4.84 -10.24
C PHE A 142 -10.74 3.61 -9.41
N PRO A 143 -10.46 2.46 -10.05
CA PRO A 143 -10.04 1.26 -9.34
C PRO A 143 -8.80 1.58 -8.49
N PRO A 144 -8.86 1.40 -7.15
CA PRO A 144 -7.75 1.74 -6.26
C PRO A 144 -6.56 0.84 -6.57
N LYS A 145 -5.47 1.43 -7.07
CA LYS A 145 -4.19 0.75 -7.35
C LYS A 145 -3.13 1.16 -6.30
N PRO A 146 -3.26 0.74 -5.02
CA PRO A 146 -2.37 1.16 -3.93
C PRO A 146 -0.90 0.83 -4.22
N LYS A 147 -0.64 -0.34 -4.84
CA LYS A 147 0.70 -0.79 -5.23
C LYS A 147 1.39 0.17 -6.19
N VAL A 148 0.68 0.62 -7.24
CA VAL A 148 1.22 1.57 -8.23
C VAL A 148 1.51 2.92 -7.58
N GLN A 149 0.61 3.38 -6.69
CA GLN A 149 0.81 4.64 -5.96
C GLN A 149 2.00 4.58 -5.00
N PHE A 150 2.27 3.42 -4.41
CA PHE A 150 3.40 3.20 -3.52
C PHE A 150 4.73 3.27 -4.29
N VAL A 151 4.84 2.53 -5.40
CA VAL A 151 6.04 2.56 -6.27
C VAL A 151 6.28 3.97 -6.83
N LYS A 152 5.22 4.67 -7.27
CA LYS A 152 5.35 6.06 -7.73
C LYS A 152 5.88 7.00 -6.65
N GLN A 153 5.48 6.80 -5.39
CA GLN A 153 6.01 7.58 -4.27
C GLN A 153 7.45 7.24 -3.97
N ILE A 154 7.86 5.96 -4.05
CA ILE A 154 9.28 5.56 -3.92
C ILE A 154 10.13 6.34 -4.92
N HIS A 155 9.73 6.39 -6.19
CA HIS A 155 10.45 7.18 -7.20
C HIS A 155 10.52 8.66 -6.87
N SER A 156 9.41 9.26 -6.46
CA SER A 156 9.38 10.67 -6.08
C SER A 156 10.33 10.97 -4.91
N VAL A 157 10.38 10.08 -3.91
CA VAL A 157 11.26 10.22 -2.74
C VAL A 157 12.72 9.98 -3.16
N PHE A 158 12.98 8.98 -4.00
CA PHE A 158 14.30 8.72 -4.55
C PHE A 158 14.83 9.91 -5.36
N SER A 159 14.02 10.53 -6.23
CA SER A 159 14.45 11.68 -7.02
C SER A 159 14.87 12.86 -6.13
N GLY A 160 14.06 13.20 -5.11
CA GLY A 160 14.42 14.24 -4.14
C GLY A 160 15.69 13.90 -3.35
N MET A 161 15.80 12.65 -2.90
CA MET A 161 17.00 12.17 -2.20
C MET A 161 18.25 12.20 -3.08
N SER A 162 18.16 11.76 -4.34
CA SER A 162 19.29 11.75 -5.28
C SER A 162 19.82 13.14 -5.57
N LEU A 163 18.92 14.13 -5.67
CA LEU A 163 19.30 15.53 -5.85
C LEU A 163 20.10 16.00 -4.63
N LEU A 164 19.55 15.81 -3.43
CA LEU A 164 20.22 16.22 -2.19
C LEU A 164 21.56 15.52 -2.01
N LEU A 165 21.65 14.22 -2.29
CA LEU A 165 22.89 13.46 -2.17
C LEU A 165 23.95 14.02 -3.12
N ARG A 166 23.64 14.21 -4.41
CA ARG A 166 24.58 14.76 -5.41
C ARG A 166 25.14 16.13 -5.04
N THR A 167 24.34 16.95 -4.35
CA THR A 167 24.76 18.30 -3.93
C THR A 167 25.29 18.37 -2.50
N SER A 168 25.25 17.25 -1.75
CA SER A 168 25.52 17.26 -0.31
C SER A 168 26.99 17.47 0.05
N ILE A 169 27.91 17.08 -0.83
CA ILE A 169 29.36 17.22 -0.63
C ILE A 169 29.89 18.45 -1.39
N SER A 170 29.38 18.71 -2.60
CA SER A 170 29.77 19.85 -3.42
C SER A 170 29.29 21.21 -2.88
N ASP A 171 28.36 21.21 -1.93
CA ASP A 171 27.80 22.40 -1.26
C ASP A 171 27.19 23.42 -2.24
N GLU A 172 26.63 22.91 -3.34
CA GLU A 172 26.06 23.73 -4.41
C GLU A 172 24.69 24.32 -4.06
N ILE A 173 23.95 23.68 -3.14
CA ILE A 173 22.63 24.13 -2.68
C ILE A 173 22.77 24.99 -1.43
N LYS A 174 22.03 26.11 -1.39
CA LYS A 174 21.94 26.97 -0.20
C LYS A 174 21.52 26.16 1.03
N GLU A 175 22.24 26.29 2.14
CA GLU A 175 22.00 25.55 3.40
C GLU A 175 20.54 25.56 3.86
N VAL A 176 19.86 26.72 3.78
CA VAL A 176 18.44 26.85 4.16
C VAL A 176 17.54 25.99 3.27
N VAL A 177 17.79 25.98 1.96
CA VAL A 177 17.03 25.19 0.98
C VAL A 177 17.32 23.70 1.19
N PHE A 178 18.59 23.33 1.41
CA PHE A 178 18.97 21.95 1.69
C PHE A 178 18.25 21.38 2.92
N ARG A 179 18.20 22.16 4.01
CA ARG A 179 17.51 21.74 5.25
C ARG A 179 16.00 21.59 5.07
N GLU A 180 15.37 22.51 4.34
CA GLU A 180 13.94 22.43 4.03
C GLU A 180 13.61 21.17 3.21
N GLU A 181 14.33 20.94 2.12
CA GLU A 181 14.15 19.77 1.26
C GLU A 181 14.45 18.46 2.01
N LYS A 182 15.50 18.41 2.83
CA LYS A 182 15.81 17.25 3.68
C LYS A 182 14.68 16.99 4.70
N SER A 183 14.09 18.03 5.29
CA SER A 183 12.94 17.87 6.20
C SER A 183 11.72 17.29 5.48
N ASN A 184 11.40 17.83 4.30
CA ASN A 184 10.30 17.34 3.45
C ASN A 184 10.51 15.89 3.02
N LEU A 185 11.75 15.52 2.69
CA LEU A 185 12.15 14.16 2.36
C LEU A 185 11.92 13.21 3.54
N GLY A 186 12.34 13.60 4.76
CA GLY A 186 12.12 12.81 5.97
C GLY A 186 10.63 12.57 6.25
N GLY A 187 9.79 13.58 6.07
CA GLY A 187 8.33 13.45 6.16
C GLY A 187 7.75 12.50 5.11
N SER A 188 8.28 12.52 3.89
CA SER A 188 7.85 11.63 2.80
C SER A 188 8.25 10.17 3.03
N ILE A 189 9.47 9.93 3.52
CA ILE A 189 9.94 8.59 3.93
C ILE A 189 9.07 8.04 5.06
N LYS A 190 8.73 8.86 6.07
CA LYS A 190 7.82 8.47 7.15
C LYS A 190 6.44 8.09 6.61
N SER A 191 5.88 8.88 5.70
CA SER A 191 4.58 8.56 5.09
C SER A 191 4.61 7.25 4.29
N LEU A 192 5.71 6.95 3.59
CA LEU A 192 5.91 5.66 2.92
C LEU A 192 5.96 4.51 3.93
N SER A 193 6.68 4.69 5.04
CA SER A 193 6.76 3.70 6.12
C SER A 193 5.39 3.39 6.73
N ASP A 194 4.59 4.41 7.00
CA ASP A 194 3.24 4.24 7.56
C ASP A 194 2.33 3.47 6.59
N LYS A 195 2.42 3.75 5.29
CA LYS A 195 1.68 3.02 4.24
C LYS A 195 2.12 1.56 4.14
N TYR A 196 3.41 1.30 4.24
CA TYR A 196 3.96 -0.05 4.25
C TYR A 196 3.42 -0.87 5.44
N ASN A 197 3.46 -0.28 6.65
CA ASN A 197 2.97 -0.94 7.86
C ASN A 197 1.48 -1.30 7.74
N LEU A 198 0.65 -0.42 7.17
CA LEU A 198 -0.75 -0.70 6.89
C LEU A 198 -0.92 -1.91 5.94
N PHE A 199 -0.14 -1.97 4.86
CA PHE A 199 -0.18 -3.12 3.94
C PHE A 199 0.28 -4.42 4.62
N GLU A 200 1.29 -4.34 5.48
CA GLU A 200 1.78 -5.50 6.24
C GLU A 200 0.74 -6.03 7.23
N GLU A 201 0.04 -5.13 7.93
CA GLU A 201 -1.06 -5.50 8.84
C GLU A 201 -2.24 -6.13 8.09
N GLU A 202 -2.65 -5.55 6.96
CA GLU A 202 -3.71 -6.11 6.12
C GLU A 202 -3.34 -7.52 5.65
N GLN A 203 -2.09 -7.72 5.24
CA GLN A 203 -1.62 -9.04 4.80
C GLN A 203 -1.61 -10.07 5.94
N LYS A 204 -1.14 -9.70 7.14
CA LYS A 204 -1.14 -10.58 8.32
C LYS A 204 -2.54 -11.04 8.70
N LYS A 205 -3.55 -10.18 8.53
CA LYS A 205 -4.96 -10.50 8.78
C LYS A 205 -5.56 -11.45 7.72
N MET A 206 -4.99 -11.48 6.51
CA MET A 206 -5.42 -12.41 5.46
C MET A 206 -4.80 -13.80 5.67
N LYS A 207 -5.58 -14.74 6.23
CA LYS A 207 -5.18 -16.14 6.51
C LYS A 207 -4.63 -16.95 5.31
N ARG A 208 -4.69 -16.43 4.08
CA ARG A 208 -4.18 -17.05 2.85
C ARG A 208 -3.66 -15.99 1.87
N SER A 209 -2.65 -15.22 2.25
CA SER A 209 -1.96 -14.36 1.28
C SER A 209 -1.21 -15.25 0.27
N LYS A 210 -1.29 -14.89 -1.02
CA LYS A 210 -0.59 -15.62 -2.08
C LYS A 210 0.92 -15.41 -1.89
N PHE A 211 1.73 -16.45 -2.13
CA PHE A 211 3.21 -16.35 -2.07
C PHE A 211 3.79 -15.17 -2.87
N SER A 212 3.17 -14.82 -4.00
CA SER A 212 3.53 -13.66 -4.82
C SER A 212 3.37 -12.32 -4.08
N GLU A 213 2.38 -12.19 -3.20
CA GLU A 213 2.14 -10.97 -2.42
C GLU A 213 3.15 -10.85 -1.27
N THR A 214 3.53 -11.96 -0.63
CA THR A 214 4.56 -11.97 0.42
C THR A 214 5.92 -11.56 -0.14
N ARG A 215 6.32 -12.08 -1.30
CA ARG A 215 7.57 -11.66 -1.97
C ARG A 215 7.57 -10.17 -2.31
N GLN A 216 6.46 -9.66 -2.83
CA GLN A 216 6.33 -8.23 -3.16
C GLN A 216 6.46 -7.33 -1.91
N MET A 217 5.96 -7.78 -0.76
CA MET A 217 6.12 -7.04 0.51
C MET A 217 7.56 -7.03 1.02
N VAL A 218 8.33 -8.09 0.79
CA VAL A 218 9.77 -8.10 1.10
C VAL A 218 10.51 -7.09 0.23
N VAL A 219 10.18 -7.00 -1.06
CA VAL A 219 10.76 -6.02 -1.98
C VAL A 219 10.45 -4.59 -1.53
N TYR A 220 9.18 -4.28 -1.22
CA TYR A 220 8.79 -2.95 -0.75
C TYR A 220 9.48 -2.57 0.56
N LYS A 221 9.69 -3.52 1.45
CA LYS A 221 10.48 -3.31 2.67
C LYS A 221 11.91 -2.91 2.34
N GLN A 222 12.56 -3.63 1.42
CA GLN A 222 13.95 -3.36 1.05
C GLN A 222 14.10 -2.03 0.31
N MET A 223 13.15 -1.66 -0.56
CA MET A 223 13.14 -0.34 -1.21
C MET A 223 13.04 0.79 -0.17
N LEU A 224 12.13 0.66 0.80
CA LEU A 224 11.97 1.62 1.88
C LEU A 224 13.24 1.72 2.74
N LEU A 225 13.84 0.57 3.09
CA LEU A 225 15.09 0.54 3.85
C LEU A 225 16.24 1.23 3.09
N SER A 226 16.31 1.04 1.78
CA SER A 226 17.33 1.69 0.94
C SER A 226 17.17 3.21 0.93
N LEU A 227 15.93 3.72 0.87
CA LEU A 227 15.65 5.16 1.01
C LEU A 227 16.01 5.69 2.42
N GLN A 228 15.73 4.92 3.47
CA GLN A 228 16.11 5.29 4.85
C GLN A 228 17.62 5.38 5.00
N LYS A 229 18.38 4.43 4.42
CA LYS A 229 19.84 4.48 4.42
C LYS A 229 20.40 5.65 3.62
N GLY A 230 19.86 5.94 2.44
CA GLY A 230 20.24 7.14 1.70
C GLY A 230 19.96 8.44 2.49
N TYR A 231 18.87 8.48 3.27
CA TYR A 231 18.61 9.60 4.18
C TYR A 231 19.60 9.68 5.34
N GLU A 232 20.02 8.54 5.92
CA GLU A 232 21.08 8.48 6.93
C GLU A 232 22.41 9.02 6.40
N VAL A 233 22.73 8.80 5.12
CA VAL A 233 23.90 9.43 4.47
C VAL A 233 23.79 10.96 4.51
N LEU A 234 22.65 11.54 4.13
CA LEU A 234 22.43 13.00 4.21
C LEU A 234 22.60 13.54 5.64
N ASP A 235 22.18 12.76 6.64
CA ASP A 235 22.35 13.13 8.05
C ASP A 235 23.81 13.04 8.51
N SER A 236 24.53 12.01 8.07
CA SER A 236 25.95 11.86 8.34
C SER A 236 26.77 12.98 7.71
N VAL A 237 26.47 13.33 6.44
CA VAL A 237 27.16 14.42 5.73
C VAL A 237 26.96 15.76 6.43
N GLU A 238 25.71 16.14 6.75
CA GLU A 238 25.42 17.41 7.43
C GLU A 238 26.12 17.54 8.79
N ARG A 239 26.21 16.45 9.57
CA ARG A 239 26.77 16.46 10.93
C ARG A 239 28.28 16.32 10.99
N HIS A 240 28.87 15.59 10.05
CA HIS A 240 30.26 15.14 10.18
C HIS A 240 31.17 15.66 9.05
N TYR A 241 30.67 15.76 7.82
CA TYR A 241 31.49 16.07 6.65
C TYR A 241 32.05 17.49 6.69
N PHE A 242 31.18 18.48 6.87
CA PHE A 242 31.57 19.89 6.87
C PHE A 242 32.32 20.35 8.12
N GLN A 243 32.33 19.52 9.18
CA GLN A 243 33.05 19.81 10.43
C GLN A 243 34.47 19.23 10.44
N ALA A 244 34.88 18.50 9.39
CA ALA A 244 36.22 17.95 9.25
C ALA A 244 37.10 18.80 8.30
N PRO A 245 38.43 18.77 8.44
CA PRO A 245 39.33 19.38 7.46
C PRO A 245 39.18 18.69 6.10
N ARG A 246 38.83 19.46 5.06
CA ARG A 246 38.57 18.94 3.71
C ARG A 246 39.69 19.31 2.75
N THR A 247 39.95 18.42 1.80
CA THR A 247 40.80 18.67 0.64
C THR A 247 40.02 18.36 -0.61
N THR A 248 40.34 19.00 -1.74
CA THR A 248 39.68 18.74 -3.02
C THR A 248 39.73 17.25 -3.42
N ALA A 249 40.80 16.55 -3.06
CA ALA A 249 40.92 15.11 -3.29
C ALA A 249 39.96 14.28 -2.44
N MET A 250 39.60 14.74 -1.23
CA MET A 250 38.58 14.11 -0.39
C MET A 250 37.18 14.38 -0.94
N ASP A 251 36.89 15.61 -1.34
CA ASP A 251 35.60 15.95 -1.97
C ASP A 251 35.34 15.05 -3.19
N GLN A 252 36.32 14.95 -4.10
CA GLN A 252 36.23 14.07 -5.27
C GLN A 252 36.07 12.58 -4.91
N PHE A 253 36.74 12.11 -3.84
CA PHE A 253 36.65 10.73 -3.39
C PHE A 253 35.23 10.37 -2.91
N PHE A 254 34.62 11.23 -2.09
CA PHE A 254 33.26 11.02 -1.62
C PHE A 254 32.23 11.24 -2.73
N ASP A 255 32.36 12.30 -3.54
CA ASP A 255 31.43 12.62 -4.63
C ASP A 255 31.34 11.51 -5.66
N SER A 256 32.49 11.01 -6.12
CA SER A 256 32.55 9.96 -7.14
C SER A 256 31.89 8.66 -6.66
N HIS A 257 32.13 8.29 -5.41
CA HIS A 257 31.50 7.08 -4.84
C HIS A 257 30.00 7.30 -4.61
N LEU A 258 29.60 8.47 -4.16
CA LEU A 258 28.19 8.79 -3.96
C LEU A 258 27.40 8.73 -5.27
N GLU A 259 27.95 9.26 -6.37
CA GLU A 259 27.33 9.15 -7.69
C GLU A 259 27.19 7.70 -8.15
N LEU A 260 28.21 6.87 -7.90
CA LEU A 260 28.18 5.43 -8.19
C LEU A 260 27.04 4.74 -7.42
N VAL A 261 26.88 5.03 -6.13
CA VAL A 261 25.81 4.49 -5.28
C VAL A 261 24.42 4.97 -5.72
N ILE A 262 24.27 6.25 -6.07
CA ILE A 262 23.01 6.80 -6.58
C ILE A 262 22.61 6.14 -7.90
N LYS A 263 23.54 6.04 -8.85
CA LYS A 263 23.32 5.39 -10.14
C LYS A 263 22.89 3.93 -9.97
N PHE A 264 23.55 3.21 -9.06
CA PHE A 264 23.20 1.83 -8.78
C PHE A 264 21.79 1.68 -8.16
N HIS A 265 21.37 2.62 -7.29
CA HIS A 265 19.99 2.65 -6.77
C HIS A 265 18.98 2.88 -7.90
N GLU A 266 19.24 3.84 -8.78
CA GLU A 266 18.39 4.11 -9.95
C GLU A 266 18.23 2.85 -10.83
N HIS A 267 19.34 2.18 -11.13
CA HIS A 267 19.32 0.93 -11.90
C HIS A 267 18.55 -0.18 -11.19
N ALA A 268 18.72 -0.34 -9.87
CA ALA A 268 17.96 -1.32 -9.10
C ALA A 268 16.45 -1.07 -9.20
N LEU A 269 15.99 0.18 -9.07
CA LEU A 269 14.58 0.54 -9.25
C LEU A 269 14.07 0.27 -10.67
N LEU A 270 14.87 0.56 -11.71
CA LEU A 270 14.52 0.28 -13.11
C LEU A 270 14.43 -1.22 -13.41
N LYS A 271 15.33 -2.04 -12.85
CA LYS A 271 15.28 -3.51 -12.96
C LYS A 271 13.98 -4.07 -12.34
N PHE A 272 13.53 -3.51 -11.21
CA PHE A 272 12.25 -3.90 -10.60
C PHE A 272 11.03 -3.60 -11.45
N GLU A 273 11.10 -2.57 -12.29
CA GLU A 273 10.03 -2.20 -13.22
C GLU A 273 10.15 -2.87 -14.58
N ASP A 274 11.08 -3.82 -14.73
CA ASP A 274 11.36 -4.50 -16.00
C ASP A 274 11.77 -3.54 -17.14
N LYS A 275 12.35 -2.39 -16.77
CA LYS A 275 12.83 -1.37 -17.71
C LYS A 275 14.30 -1.55 -18.08
N LEU A 276 15.03 -2.36 -17.32
CA LEU A 276 16.46 -2.58 -17.49
C LEU A 276 16.74 -4.07 -17.30
N LYS A 277 17.53 -4.66 -18.21
CA LYS A 277 17.86 -6.08 -18.18
C LYS A 277 18.67 -6.43 -16.92
N PRO A 278 18.51 -7.63 -16.33
CA PRO A 278 19.42 -8.07 -15.28
C PRO A 278 20.86 -8.06 -15.81
N ASN A 279 21.75 -7.37 -15.09
CA ASN A 279 23.17 -7.27 -15.42
C ASN A 279 23.99 -7.64 -14.18
N GLY A 280 24.37 -8.92 -14.11
CA GLY A 280 25.13 -9.46 -12.98
C GLY A 280 26.56 -8.94 -12.91
N GLU A 281 27.17 -8.56 -14.04
CA GLU A 281 28.53 -8.00 -14.08
C GLU A 281 28.58 -6.62 -13.42
N GLU A 282 27.60 -5.77 -13.70
CA GLU A 282 27.47 -4.46 -13.03
C GLU A 282 27.30 -4.62 -11.51
N ALA A 283 26.45 -5.56 -11.08
CA ALA A 283 26.21 -5.80 -9.65
C ALA A 283 27.47 -6.32 -8.95
N ALA A 284 28.21 -7.25 -9.57
CA ALA A 284 29.47 -7.74 -9.03
C ALA A 284 30.53 -6.63 -8.94
N GLN A 285 30.64 -5.80 -9.98
CA GLN A 285 31.57 -4.68 -10.00
C GLN A 285 31.23 -3.63 -8.93
N PHE A 286 29.95 -3.32 -8.76
CA PHE A 286 29.48 -2.39 -7.73
C PHE A 286 29.89 -2.83 -6.32
N VAL A 287 29.74 -4.12 -5.99
CA VAL A 287 30.13 -4.65 -4.67
C VAL A 287 31.62 -4.46 -4.44
N LEU A 288 32.46 -4.78 -5.44
CA LEU A 288 33.91 -4.60 -5.36
C LEU A 288 34.30 -3.13 -5.18
N ASP A 289 33.64 -2.21 -5.89
CA ASP A 289 33.90 -0.78 -5.78
C ASP A 289 33.45 -0.23 -4.41
N ASN A 290 32.34 -0.74 -3.85
CA ASN A 290 31.87 -0.38 -2.52
C ASN A 290 32.83 -0.86 -1.41
N ASP A 291 33.34 -2.09 -1.49
CA ASP A 291 34.34 -2.60 -0.56
C ASP A 291 35.64 -1.81 -0.66
N ARG A 292 36.13 -1.55 -1.88
CA ARG A 292 37.34 -0.76 -2.11
C ARG A 292 37.23 0.66 -1.55
N PHE A 293 36.07 1.30 -1.69
CA PHE A 293 35.83 2.62 -1.10
C PHE A 293 36.03 2.60 0.42
N MET A 294 35.45 1.60 1.11
CA MET A 294 35.58 1.49 2.56
C MET A 294 37.00 1.14 3.00
N GLU A 295 37.69 0.25 2.29
CA GLU A 295 39.11 -0.06 2.52
C GLU A 295 39.99 1.18 2.37
N GLN A 296 39.76 1.99 1.34
CA GLN A 296 40.47 3.24 1.14
C GLN A 296 40.16 4.26 2.24
N ALA A 297 38.91 4.36 2.69
CA ALA A 297 38.56 5.21 3.82
C ALA A 297 39.31 4.79 5.09
N ILE A 298 39.33 3.50 5.42
CA ILE A 298 40.01 2.98 6.62
C ILE A 298 41.53 3.19 6.55
N THR A 299 42.15 2.98 5.39
CA THR A 299 43.62 3.06 5.24
C THR A 299 44.13 4.49 5.06
N ARG A 300 43.33 5.40 4.49
CA ARG A 300 43.73 6.78 4.19
C ARG A 300 43.40 7.75 5.31
N PHE A 301 42.41 7.46 6.14
CA PHE A 301 42.03 8.27 7.30
C PHE A 301 42.92 7.92 8.49
N ASP A 302 44.11 8.48 8.49
CA ASP A 302 45.07 8.42 9.59
C ASP A 302 44.43 8.94 10.89
N ILE A 303 44.37 8.11 11.93
CA ILE A 303 43.67 8.39 13.20
C ILE A 303 44.27 9.62 13.90
N ASP A 304 45.56 9.89 13.66
CA ASP A 304 46.28 11.00 14.28
C ASP A 304 45.99 12.37 13.63
N LYS A 305 45.23 12.39 12.52
CA LYS A 305 44.82 13.64 11.86
C LYS A 305 43.43 14.09 12.31
N GLU A 306 43.36 15.34 12.73
CA GLU A 306 42.12 15.97 13.20
C GLU A 306 40.99 15.84 12.15
N GLY A 307 39.80 15.44 12.60
CA GLY A 307 38.61 15.30 11.75
C GLY A 307 38.48 13.99 10.96
N MET A 308 39.51 13.13 10.91
CA MET A 308 39.46 11.85 10.18
C MET A 308 38.39 10.88 10.72
N LEU A 309 38.19 10.84 12.04
CA LEU A 309 37.12 10.04 12.65
C LEU A 309 35.73 10.43 12.17
N ARG A 310 35.49 11.73 11.89
CA ARG A 310 34.20 12.22 11.38
C ARG A 310 33.99 11.77 9.93
N LEU A 311 35.04 11.83 9.10
CA LEU A 311 34.99 11.34 7.72
C LEU A 311 34.75 9.83 7.65
N SER A 312 35.28 9.05 8.60
CA SER A 312 34.99 7.62 8.71
C SER A 312 33.50 7.32 8.96
N ILE A 313 32.81 8.16 9.73
CA ILE A 313 31.36 8.02 9.96
C ILE A 313 30.57 8.26 8.67
N VAL A 314 31.01 9.23 7.85
CA VAL A 314 30.40 9.50 6.53
C VAL A 314 30.64 8.33 5.58
N ALA A 315 31.88 7.83 5.51
CA ALA A 315 32.22 6.67 4.68
C ALA A 315 31.42 5.43 5.08
N ALA A 316 31.29 5.16 6.39
CA ALA A 316 30.51 4.03 6.89
C ALA A 316 29.02 4.12 6.51
N ALA A 317 28.43 5.32 6.56
CA ALA A 317 27.04 5.53 6.17
C ALA A 317 26.83 5.27 4.66
N ILE A 318 27.74 5.77 3.81
CA ILE A 318 27.69 5.53 2.35
C ILE A 318 27.89 4.04 2.04
N TYR A 319 28.83 3.38 2.72
CA TYR A 319 29.10 1.95 2.55
C TYR A 319 27.88 1.09 2.92
N ASP A 320 27.25 1.34 4.08
CA ASP A 320 26.05 0.61 4.51
C ASP A 320 24.86 0.87 3.56
N TYR A 321 24.71 2.09 3.04
CA TYR A 321 23.73 2.37 2.00
C TYR A 321 23.98 1.52 0.74
N GLY A 322 25.21 1.48 0.24
CA GLY A 322 25.59 0.61 -0.88
C GLY A 322 25.31 -0.88 -0.61
N TYR A 323 25.60 -1.34 0.60
CA TYR A 323 25.32 -2.71 1.03
C TYR A 323 23.81 -3.05 1.01
N GLN A 324 22.94 -2.13 1.42
CA GLN A 324 21.49 -2.34 1.31
C GLN A 324 21.01 -2.35 -0.14
N LEU A 325 21.65 -1.60 -1.04
CA LEU A 325 21.32 -1.60 -2.47
C LEU A 325 21.71 -2.91 -3.15
N GLU A 326 22.81 -3.54 -2.75
CA GLU A 326 23.17 -4.87 -3.24
C GLU A 326 22.05 -5.88 -2.94
N ARG A 327 21.57 -5.88 -1.69
CA ARG A 327 20.43 -6.72 -1.27
C ARG A 327 19.17 -6.40 -2.06
N LEU A 328 18.91 -5.12 -2.33
CA LEU A 328 17.80 -4.67 -3.16
C LEU A 328 17.92 -5.21 -4.60
N ASN A 329 19.09 -5.10 -5.23
CA ASN A 329 19.33 -5.61 -6.59
C ASN A 329 19.15 -7.13 -6.66
N ARG A 330 19.68 -7.90 -5.68
CA ARG A 330 19.46 -9.35 -5.62
C ARG A 330 17.97 -9.70 -5.58
N LEU A 331 17.17 -8.95 -4.81
CA LEU A 331 15.72 -9.16 -4.79
C LEU A 331 15.04 -8.83 -6.13
N ALA A 332 15.56 -7.87 -6.91
CA ALA A 332 15.04 -7.53 -8.24
C ALA A 332 15.19 -8.69 -9.22
N GLU A 333 16.37 -9.31 -9.26
CA GLU A 333 16.69 -10.43 -10.15
C GLU A 333 15.83 -11.68 -9.87
N HIS A 334 15.52 -11.94 -8.59
CA HIS A 334 14.64 -13.05 -8.19
C HIS A 334 13.17 -12.81 -8.54
N VAL A 335 12.73 -11.56 -8.64
CA VAL A 335 11.36 -11.24 -9.11
C VAL A 335 11.27 -11.46 -10.62
N HIS A 336 12.28 -11.05 -11.37
CA HIS A 336 12.32 -11.16 -12.83
C HIS A 336 12.39 -12.62 -13.31
N SER A 337 13.28 -13.44 -12.73
CA SER A 337 13.36 -14.88 -13.04
C SER A 337 12.03 -15.61 -12.79
N ALA A 338 11.34 -15.29 -11.71
CA ALA A 338 10.05 -15.89 -11.40
C ALA A 338 8.90 -15.45 -12.33
N SER A 339 9.01 -14.29 -13.00
CA SER A 339 8.07 -13.88 -14.05
C SER A 339 8.39 -14.53 -15.40
N GLU A 340 9.66 -14.62 -15.78
CA GLU A 340 10.09 -15.31 -17.01
C GLU A 340 9.76 -16.81 -16.98
N ASP A 341 9.95 -17.47 -15.84
CA ASP A 341 9.60 -18.88 -15.66
C ASP A 341 8.10 -19.13 -15.83
N LYS A 342 7.25 -18.19 -15.34
CA LYS A 342 5.80 -18.26 -15.53
C LYS A 342 5.40 -18.04 -16.99
N GLU A 343 6.01 -17.07 -17.65
CA GLU A 343 5.70 -16.76 -19.05
C GLU A 343 6.18 -17.89 -19.98
N SER A 344 7.30 -18.53 -19.65
CA SER A 344 7.81 -19.72 -20.32
C SER A 344 6.90 -20.93 -20.09
N GLN A 345 6.46 -21.18 -18.85
CA GLN A 345 5.51 -22.25 -18.55
C GLN A 345 4.15 -22.04 -19.22
N ASP A 346 3.63 -20.81 -19.25
CA ASP A 346 2.38 -20.49 -19.94
C ASP A 346 2.52 -20.62 -21.46
N LYS A 347 3.68 -20.27 -22.04
CA LYS A 347 3.98 -20.52 -23.47
C LYS A 347 4.06 -22.02 -23.79
N ILE A 348 4.69 -22.84 -22.93
CA ILE A 348 4.76 -24.29 -23.10
C ILE A 348 3.37 -24.93 -22.96
N LEU A 349 2.58 -24.52 -21.97
CA LEU A 349 1.19 -24.97 -21.78
C LEU A 349 0.27 -24.55 -22.93
N ASN A 350 0.50 -23.38 -23.53
CA ASN A 350 -0.25 -22.92 -24.70
C ASN A 350 0.21 -23.64 -25.99
N TRP A 351 1.48 -24.01 -26.12
CA TRP A 351 1.99 -24.84 -27.21
C TRP A 351 1.43 -26.26 -27.17
N LEU A 352 1.27 -26.84 -25.98
CA LEU A 352 0.63 -28.15 -25.77
C LEU A 352 -0.91 -28.15 -25.95
N LYS A 353 -1.53 -26.98 -26.13
CA LYS A 353 -2.99 -26.83 -26.25
C LYS A 353 -3.50 -26.66 -27.68
N TRP A 354 -2.66 -26.83 -28.70
CA TRP A 354 -3.11 -26.89 -30.08
C TRP A 354 -2.75 -28.25 -30.71
N PRO A 355 -3.72 -28.96 -31.34
CA PRO A 355 -3.46 -30.24 -32.02
C PRO A 355 -2.61 -30.10 -33.27
#